data_AF-A0A9D1GSX0-F1
#
_entry.id   AF-A0A9D1GSX0-F1
#
_cell.length_a   1.000
_cell.length_b   1.000
_cell.length_c   1.000
_cell.angle_alpha   90.00
_cell.angle_beta   90.00
_cell.angle_gamma   90.00
#
_symmetry.space_group_name_H-M   'P 1'
#
loop_
_entity.id
_entity.type
_entity.pdbx_description
1 polymer ?
#
loop_
_entity_poly.entity_id
_entity_poly.type
_entity_poly.pdbx_seq_one_letter_code
_entity_poly.pdbx_strand_id
1 'polypeptide(L)'
;MAISKVIYGDQILIDLTSDTVSEASLLTGVTAHGANGELITGSCGYDVNSQDATAQTAEILSGKTAYARGSMLTGTMPNRGGVNGSIAAKSEEYTIPQGYHDGSGKVGISASEQAKIIPTNIRSGIQILGVTGTMESSSNVTAQAKSVTPSTQQQVILPDSGYDYLSQVTVNAISYVESQNSAGGTTVTIAG
;
A
#
# COMPACT_ATOMS: atom_id res chain seq x y z
N MET A 1 -22.72 -69.95 -26.41
CA MET A 1 -22.03 -69.91 -25.10
C MET A 1 -20.70 -69.23 -25.31
N ALA A 2 -20.31 -68.31 -24.43
CA ALA A 2 -19.00 -67.69 -24.50
C ALA A 2 -17.88 -68.71 -24.22
N ILE A 3 -16.71 -68.49 -24.80
CA ILE A 3 -15.54 -69.37 -24.65
C ILE A 3 -14.51 -68.61 -23.82
N SER A 4 -14.27 -69.06 -22.60
CA SER A 4 -13.25 -68.49 -21.70
C SER A 4 -11.90 -69.19 -21.79
N LYS A 5 -11.83 -70.40 -22.37
CA LYS A 5 -10.60 -71.18 -22.47
C LYS A 5 -10.56 -72.02 -23.74
N VAL A 6 -9.44 -72.00 -24.45
CA VAL A 6 -9.19 -72.80 -25.66
C VAL A 6 -7.88 -73.55 -25.50
N ILE A 7 -7.91 -74.86 -25.71
CA ILE A 7 -6.75 -75.75 -25.63
C ILE A 7 -6.61 -76.48 -26.98
N TYR A 8 -5.40 -76.51 -27.54
CA TYR A 8 -5.08 -77.25 -28.76
C TYR A 8 -3.91 -78.19 -28.49
N GLY A 9 -4.19 -79.51 -28.52
CA GLY A 9 -3.26 -80.51 -28.01
C GLY A 9 -3.00 -80.29 -26.51
N ASP A 10 -1.74 -80.15 -26.13
CA ASP A 10 -1.32 -79.84 -24.76
C ASP A 10 -1.11 -78.32 -24.52
N GLN A 11 -1.39 -77.48 -25.52
CA GLN A 11 -1.10 -76.05 -25.47
C GLN A 11 -2.36 -75.23 -25.21
N ILE A 12 -2.31 -74.37 -24.19
CA ILE A 12 -3.37 -73.38 -23.91
C ILE A 12 -3.21 -72.22 -24.91
N LEU A 13 -4.24 -72.00 -25.73
CA LEU A 13 -4.26 -70.93 -26.73
C LEU A 13 -4.94 -69.66 -26.21
N ILE A 14 -5.99 -69.82 -25.40
CA ILE A 14 -6.72 -68.74 -24.72
C ILE A 14 -7.06 -69.22 -23.32
N ASP A 15 -6.86 -68.40 -22.30
CA ASP A 15 -7.35 -68.64 -20.96
C ASP A 15 -7.66 -67.30 -20.27
N LEU A 16 -8.94 -66.96 -20.22
CA LEU A 16 -9.48 -65.77 -19.56
C LEU A 16 -9.86 -66.06 -18.10
N THR A 17 -9.78 -67.32 -17.65
CA THR A 17 -10.37 -67.73 -16.36
C THR A 17 -9.70 -67.08 -15.15
N SER A 18 -8.52 -66.49 -15.30
CA SER A 18 -7.81 -65.71 -14.28
C SER A 18 -8.00 -64.19 -14.38
N ASP A 19 -8.72 -63.68 -15.38
CA ASP A 19 -8.88 -62.24 -15.59
C ASP A 19 -9.76 -61.62 -14.50
N THR A 20 -9.37 -60.43 -14.03
CA THR A 20 -10.07 -59.69 -12.96
C THR A 20 -10.90 -58.52 -13.49
N VAL A 21 -11.00 -58.39 -14.81
CA VAL A 21 -11.75 -57.30 -15.43
C VAL A 21 -13.26 -57.51 -15.18
N SER A 22 -13.92 -56.44 -14.76
CA SER A 22 -15.35 -56.36 -14.53
C SER A 22 -15.91 -55.10 -15.18
N GLU A 23 -17.23 -55.02 -15.34
CA GLU A 23 -17.90 -53.81 -15.80
C GLU A 23 -17.49 -52.59 -14.94
N ALA A 24 -17.42 -52.76 -13.62
CA ALA A 24 -17.07 -51.69 -12.68
C ALA A 24 -15.60 -51.23 -12.76
N SER A 25 -14.69 -52.05 -13.32
CA SER A 25 -13.28 -51.67 -13.53
C SER A 25 -13.01 -51.05 -14.90
N LEU A 26 -13.98 -51.09 -15.81
CA LEU A 26 -13.86 -50.56 -17.17
C LEU A 26 -14.60 -49.24 -17.30
N LEU A 27 -13.94 -48.27 -17.93
CA LEU A 27 -14.54 -46.97 -18.28
C LEU A 27 -15.85 -47.16 -19.06
N THR A 28 -16.82 -46.30 -18.78
CA THR A 28 -18.15 -46.38 -19.37
C THR A 28 -18.08 -46.46 -20.90
N GLY A 29 -18.71 -47.49 -21.48
CA GLY A 29 -18.77 -47.73 -22.93
C GLY A 29 -17.56 -48.47 -23.53
N VAL A 30 -16.49 -48.73 -22.76
CA VAL A 30 -15.39 -49.60 -23.19
C VAL A 30 -15.79 -51.06 -23.05
N THR A 31 -15.59 -51.87 -24.08
CA THR A 31 -15.92 -53.31 -24.05
C THR A 31 -14.68 -54.17 -23.81
N ALA A 32 -14.84 -55.26 -23.05
CA ALA A 32 -13.82 -56.33 -22.91
C ALA A 32 -14.51 -57.70 -22.73
N HIS A 33 -13.74 -58.77 -22.60
CA HIS A 33 -14.28 -60.09 -22.21
C HIS A 33 -14.01 -60.36 -20.72
N GLY A 34 -15.01 -60.85 -19.98
CA GLY A 34 -14.85 -61.27 -18.58
C GLY A 34 -14.22 -62.68 -18.46
N ALA A 35 -13.97 -63.13 -17.22
CA ALA A 35 -13.37 -64.45 -16.97
C ALA A 35 -14.22 -65.65 -17.44
N ASN A 36 -15.52 -65.43 -17.65
CA ASN A 36 -16.45 -66.38 -18.25
C ASN A 36 -16.48 -66.31 -19.80
N GLY A 37 -15.68 -65.43 -20.40
CA GLY A 37 -15.59 -65.17 -21.84
C GLY A 37 -16.69 -64.27 -22.39
N GLU A 38 -17.69 -63.87 -21.59
CA GLU A 38 -18.77 -63.02 -22.05
C GLU A 38 -18.27 -61.59 -22.31
N LEU A 39 -18.86 -60.93 -23.31
CA LEU A 39 -18.58 -59.52 -23.57
C LEU A 39 -19.19 -58.69 -22.44
N ILE A 40 -18.36 -57.90 -21.78
CA ILE A 40 -18.74 -56.94 -20.75
C ILE A 40 -18.57 -55.52 -21.31
N THR A 41 -19.44 -54.60 -20.89
CA THR A 41 -19.32 -53.17 -21.19
C THR A 41 -19.08 -52.42 -19.89
N GLY A 42 -18.09 -51.52 -19.89
CA GLY A 42 -17.73 -50.77 -18.71
C GLY A 42 -18.87 -49.92 -18.17
N SER A 43 -18.94 -49.86 -16.85
CA SER A 43 -19.87 -49.06 -16.04
C SER A 43 -19.15 -48.13 -15.07
N CYS A 44 -17.81 -48.11 -15.08
CA CYS A 44 -17.02 -47.17 -14.29
C CYS A 44 -17.28 -45.74 -14.77
N GLY A 45 -17.86 -44.93 -13.87
CA GLY A 45 -18.10 -43.50 -14.08
C GLY A 45 -17.01 -42.61 -13.50
N TYR A 46 -15.88 -43.16 -13.04
CA TYR A 46 -14.77 -42.35 -12.52
C TYR A 46 -14.14 -41.54 -13.65
N ASP A 47 -14.19 -40.21 -13.50
CA ASP A 47 -13.63 -39.27 -14.46
C ASP A 47 -12.14 -38.97 -14.18
N VAL A 48 -11.70 -39.10 -12.92
CA VAL A 48 -10.34 -38.72 -12.50
C VAL A 48 -9.77 -39.56 -11.35
N ASN A 49 -8.46 -39.84 -11.38
CA ASN A 49 -7.70 -40.32 -10.22
C ASN A 49 -7.28 -39.11 -9.37
N SER A 50 -7.82 -39.00 -8.15
CA SER A 50 -7.62 -37.83 -7.28
C SER A 50 -6.55 -38.02 -6.20
N GLN A 51 -5.71 -39.07 -6.28
CA GLN A 51 -4.77 -39.44 -5.22
C GLN A 51 -3.65 -38.41 -5.00
N ASP A 52 -3.27 -37.68 -6.02
CA ASP A 52 -2.27 -36.61 -5.99
C ASP A 52 -2.89 -35.21 -5.83
N ALA A 53 -4.21 -35.11 -5.65
CA ALA A 53 -4.89 -33.84 -5.43
C ALA A 53 -4.51 -33.21 -4.07
N THR A 54 -4.04 -31.97 -4.12
CA THR A 54 -3.51 -31.23 -2.96
C THR A 54 -4.52 -30.33 -2.27
N ALA A 55 -5.71 -30.14 -2.84
CA ALA A 55 -6.72 -29.21 -2.33
C ALA A 55 -7.12 -29.52 -0.87
N GLN A 56 -7.16 -28.48 -0.05
CA GLN A 56 -7.66 -28.50 1.32
C GLN A 56 -9.01 -27.79 1.44
N THR A 57 -9.78 -28.11 2.47
CA THR A 57 -11.09 -27.48 2.71
C THR A 57 -10.97 -25.97 2.91
N ALA A 58 -9.89 -25.51 3.55
CA ALA A 58 -9.58 -24.08 3.73
C ALA A 58 -9.17 -23.36 2.44
N GLU A 59 -8.87 -24.09 1.37
CA GLU A 59 -8.48 -23.57 0.06
C GLU A 59 -9.66 -23.52 -0.93
N ILE A 60 -10.80 -24.11 -0.55
CA ILE A 60 -12.01 -24.19 -1.36
C ILE A 60 -13.03 -23.21 -0.79
N LEU A 61 -13.67 -22.42 -1.67
CA LEU A 61 -14.73 -21.48 -1.29
C LEU A 61 -15.83 -22.16 -0.46
N SER A 62 -16.30 -21.47 0.58
CA SER A 62 -17.34 -21.97 1.47
C SER A 62 -18.57 -22.43 0.70
N GLY A 63 -19.03 -23.65 0.98
CA GLY A 63 -20.16 -24.28 0.32
C GLY A 63 -19.87 -24.88 -1.07
N LYS A 64 -18.65 -24.74 -1.61
CA LYS A 64 -18.21 -25.46 -2.81
C LYS A 64 -17.62 -26.81 -2.42
N THR A 65 -17.71 -27.79 -3.31
CA THR A 65 -17.20 -29.14 -3.09
C THR A 65 -16.13 -29.51 -4.12
N ALA A 66 -15.20 -30.36 -3.72
CA ALA A 66 -14.21 -30.98 -4.61
C ALA A 66 -13.97 -32.43 -4.18
N TYR A 67 -13.46 -33.28 -5.07
CA TYR A 67 -12.98 -34.62 -4.70
C TYR A 67 -11.46 -34.65 -4.66
N ALA A 68 -10.89 -35.15 -3.57
CA ALA A 68 -9.46 -35.36 -3.41
C ALA A 68 -9.21 -36.63 -2.60
N ARG A 69 -8.23 -37.44 -3.01
CA ARG A 69 -7.82 -38.67 -2.31
C ARG A 69 -9.01 -39.60 -2.02
N GLY A 70 -9.90 -39.74 -3.00
CA GLY A 70 -11.09 -40.59 -2.91
C GLY A 70 -12.20 -40.08 -1.99
N SER A 71 -12.13 -38.84 -1.47
CA SER A 71 -13.13 -38.27 -0.56
C SER A 71 -13.66 -36.93 -1.07
N MET A 72 -14.94 -36.67 -0.80
CA MET A 72 -15.53 -35.35 -1.05
C MET A 72 -15.10 -34.37 0.05
N LEU A 73 -14.52 -33.25 -0.36
CA LEU A 73 -14.15 -32.11 0.47
C LEU A 73 -15.22 -31.03 0.33
N THR A 74 -15.63 -30.44 1.44
CA THR A 74 -16.48 -29.24 1.46
C THR A 74 -15.66 -28.03 1.88
N GLY A 75 -15.66 -26.99 1.06
CA GLY A 75 -14.89 -25.78 1.27
C GLY A 75 -15.33 -24.97 2.48
N THR A 76 -14.36 -24.30 3.08
CA THR A 76 -14.53 -23.44 4.27
C THR A 76 -13.95 -22.04 4.05
N MET A 77 -13.31 -21.75 2.92
CA MET A 77 -12.73 -20.43 2.66
C MET A 77 -13.82 -19.36 2.58
N PRO A 78 -13.79 -18.31 3.42
CA PRO A 78 -14.74 -17.22 3.34
C PRO A 78 -14.58 -16.43 2.04
N ASN A 79 -15.70 -16.05 1.42
CA ASN A 79 -15.70 -15.06 0.35
C ASN A 79 -15.82 -13.65 0.97
N ARG A 80 -14.81 -12.81 0.75
CA ARG A 80 -14.74 -11.43 1.24
C ARG A 80 -15.17 -10.39 0.19
N GLY A 81 -15.31 -10.79 -1.08
CA GLY A 81 -15.63 -9.88 -2.18
C GLY A 81 -14.64 -8.71 -2.27
N GLY A 82 -15.18 -7.51 -2.48
CA GLY A 82 -14.42 -6.26 -2.48
C GLY A 82 -14.23 -5.70 -1.06
N VAL A 83 -13.05 -5.93 -0.47
CA VAL A 83 -12.70 -5.37 0.84
C VAL A 83 -12.13 -3.97 0.69
N ASN A 84 -12.79 -2.98 1.30
CA ASN A 84 -12.35 -1.59 1.33
C ASN A 84 -11.79 -1.20 2.70
N GLY A 85 -10.70 -0.44 2.70
CA GLY A 85 -10.05 0.06 3.91
C GLY A 85 -9.68 1.54 3.81
N SER A 86 -9.59 2.21 4.95
CA SER A 86 -9.15 3.59 5.06
C SER A 86 -8.04 3.73 6.09
N ILE A 87 -7.00 4.52 5.79
CA ILE A 87 -5.92 4.87 6.71
C ILE A 87 -6.07 6.33 7.14
N ALA A 88 -6.16 6.58 8.45
CA ALA A 88 -6.34 7.90 9.04
C ALA A 88 -5.17 8.34 9.94
N ALA A 89 -4.32 7.41 10.40
CA ALA A 89 -3.12 7.75 11.17
C ALA A 89 -1.83 7.32 10.46
N LYS A 90 -0.73 8.05 10.74
CA LYS A 90 0.60 7.82 10.11
C LYS A 90 1.13 6.39 10.29
N SER A 91 0.83 5.77 11.42
CA SER A 91 1.28 4.44 11.80
C SER A 91 0.14 3.41 11.82
N GLU A 92 -1.02 3.75 11.25
CA GLU A 92 -2.13 2.81 11.15
C GLU A 92 -1.85 1.80 10.04
N GLU A 93 -2.16 0.54 10.34
CA GLU A 93 -2.07 -0.56 9.39
C GLU A 93 -3.47 -1.14 9.18
N TYR A 94 -3.79 -1.48 7.94
CA TYR A 94 -5.04 -2.17 7.61
C TYR A 94 -4.75 -3.65 7.34
N THR A 95 -5.25 -4.53 8.21
CA THR A 95 -5.15 -5.97 8.01
C THR A 95 -6.21 -6.45 7.02
N ILE A 96 -5.78 -6.94 5.86
CA ILE A 96 -6.67 -7.58 4.90
C ILE A 96 -7.08 -8.96 5.45
N PRO A 97 -8.38 -9.23 5.66
CA PRO A 97 -8.82 -10.48 6.25
C PRO A 97 -8.55 -11.66 5.31
N GLN A 98 -8.21 -12.81 5.87
CA GLN A 98 -8.06 -14.05 5.10
C GLN A 98 -9.37 -14.45 4.41
N GLY A 99 -9.25 -14.96 3.19
CA GLY A 99 -10.34 -15.44 2.36
C GLY A 99 -10.11 -15.12 0.90
N TYR A 100 -11.12 -15.40 0.07
CA TYR A 100 -11.13 -14.99 -1.33
C TYR A 100 -11.55 -13.52 -1.45
N HIS A 101 -10.79 -12.76 -2.24
CA HIS A 101 -11.10 -11.38 -2.61
C HIS A 101 -11.29 -11.32 -4.13
N ASP A 102 -12.27 -10.56 -4.59
CA ASP A 102 -12.61 -10.47 -6.02
C ASP A 102 -11.75 -9.45 -6.80
N GLY A 103 -10.78 -8.82 -6.14
CA GLY A 103 -9.90 -7.82 -6.72
C GLY A 103 -10.53 -6.42 -6.87
N SER A 104 -11.78 -6.22 -6.45
CA SER A 104 -12.46 -4.91 -6.51
C SER A 104 -12.19 -4.03 -5.27
N GLY A 105 -11.70 -4.63 -4.19
CA GLY A 105 -11.38 -3.94 -2.93
C GLY A 105 -10.23 -2.94 -3.05
N LYS A 106 -10.32 -1.83 -2.31
CA LYS A 106 -9.29 -0.77 -2.29
C LYS A 106 -8.98 -0.33 -0.87
N VAL A 107 -7.70 -0.09 -0.59
CA VAL A 107 -7.25 0.58 0.64
C VAL A 107 -6.68 1.94 0.26
N GLY A 108 -7.16 3.00 0.91
CA GLY A 108 -6.72 4.37 0.62
C GLY A 108 -6.59 5.22 1.87
N ILE A 109 -6.00 6.40 1.72
CA ILE A 109 -6.00 7.40 2.80
C ILE A 109 -7.43 7.88 3.01
N SER A 110 -7.86 8.09 4.24
CA SER A 110 -9.19 8.63 4.53
C SER A 110 -9.40 9.97 3.81
N ALA A 111 -10.63 10.23 3.35
CA ALA A 111 -10.94 11.45 2.62
C ALA A 111 -10.62 12.72 3.44
N SER A 112 -10.77 12.66 4.77
CA SER A 112 -10.42 13.75 5.68
C SER A 112 -8.92 14.04 5.70
N GLU A 113 -8.07 13.01 5.72
CA GLU A 113 -6.62 13.23 5.67
C GLU A 113 -6.17 13.70 4.29
N GLN A 114 -6.77 13.19 3.21
CA GLN A 114 -6.52 13.70 1.86
C GLN A 114 -6.82 15.20 1.76
N ALA A 115 -7.94 15.66 2.33
CA ALA A 115 -8.34 17.07 2.31
C ALA A 115 -7.37 18.00 3.07
N LYS A 116 -6.52 17.47 3.96
CA LYS A 116 -5.49 18.26 4.68
C LYS A 116 -4.21 18.44 3.86
N ILE A 117 -3.97 17.58 2.86
CA ILE A 117 -2.80 17.61 1.98
C ILE A 117 -3.05 18.66 0.90
N ILE A 118 -3.05 19.93 1.30
CA ILE A 118 -3.18 21.07 0.40
C ILE A 118 -1.85 21.83 0.29
N PRO A 119 -1.48 22.34 -0.89
CA PRO A 119 -0.21 23.04 -1.11
C PRO A 119 0.09 24.13 -0.07
N THR A 120 -0.92 24.91 0.33
CA THR A 120 -0.78 26.02 1.28
C THR A 120 -0.49 25.60 2.71
N ASN A 121 -0.72 24.33 3.07
CA ASN A 121 -0.37 23.78 4.39
C ASN A 121 1.02 23.12 4.39
N ILE A 122 1.63 22.96 3.21
CA ILE A 122 2.90 22.25 3.02
C ILE A 122 3.97 23.29 2.69
N ARG A 123 5.11 23.21 3.40
CA ARG A 123 6.25 24.11 3.18
C ARG A 123 6.66 24.13 1.71
N SER A 124 6.95 25.31 1.19
CA SER A 124 7.41 25.51 -0.19
C SER A 124 8.57 24.56 -0.55
N GLY A 125 8.44 23.90 -1.70
CA GLY A 125 9.42 22.92 -2.20
C GLY A 125 9.32 21.50 -1.60
N ILE A 126 8.50 21.27 -0.57
CA ILE A 126 8.27 19.93 -0.02
C ILE A 126 7.11 19.24 -0.76
N GLN A 127 7.27 17.97 -1.10
CA GLN A 127 6.22 17.16 -1.71
C GLN A 127 5.69 16.11 -0.73
N ILE A 128 4.36 16.04 -0.57
CA ILE A 128 3.67 15.00 0.20
C ILE A 128 2.67 14.33 -0.73
N LEU A 129 2.85 13.03 -0.99
CA LEU A 129 1.91 12.21 -1.78
C LEU A 129 1.55 12.83 -3.16
N GLY A 130 2.54 13.45 -3.82
CA GLY A 130 2.39 14.11 -5.11
C GLY A 130 1.93 15.57 -5.06
N VAL A 131 1.58 16.11 -3.89
CA VAL A 131 1.22 17.52 -3.70
C VAL A 131 2.44 18.32 -3.29
N THR A 132 2.87 19.26 -4.15
CA THR A 132 3.98 20.18 -3.86
C THR A 132 3.49 21.36 -3.04
N GLY A 133 4.20 21.67 -1.96
CA GLY A 133 3.91 22.78 -1.06
C GLY A 133 4.21 24.15 -1.64
N THR A 134 3.43 25.13 -1.21
CA THR A 134 3.52 26.55 -1.58
C THR A 134 3.51 27.46 -0.35
N MET A 135 3.52 26.89 0.86
CA MET A 135 3.63 27.67 2.08
C MET A 135 5.03 28.26 2.19
N GLU A 136 5.17 29.51 1.75
CA GLU A 136 6.38 30.28 1.97
C GLU A 136 6.57 30.54 3.46
N SER A 137 7.83 30.60 3.90
CA SER A 137 8.09 31.07 5.26
C SER A 137 7.60 32.52 5.34
N SER A 138 6.90 32.88 6.42
CA SER A 138 6.41 34.26 6.65
C SER A 138 7.50 35.25 6.27
N SER A 139 7.17 36.08 5.27
CA SER A 139 7.96 37.13 4.63
C SER A 139 9.40 37.28 5.09
N ASN A 140 10.33 37.17 4.14
CA ASN A 140 11.72 37.61 4.26
C ASN A 140 11.75 38.92 5.03
N VAL A 141 12.11 38.83 6.30
CA VAL A 141 12.05 39.94 7.23
C VAL A 141 12.94 41.06 6.69
N THR A 142 12.36 42.23 6.40
CA THR A 142 13.11 43.36 5.85
C THR A 142 13.65 44.22 6.97
N ALA A 143 14.93 44.07 7.27
CA ALA A 143 15.58 44.84 8.32
C ALA A 143 16.27 46.11 7.79
N GLN A 144 16.21 47.20 8.55
CA GLN A 144 16.83 48.47 8.21
C GLN A 144 17.94 48.87 9.19
N ALA A 145 19.06 49.38 8.67
CA ALA A 145 20.02 50.13 9.46
C ALA A 145 19.75 51.65 9.33
N LYS A 146 19.76 52.37 10.45
CA LYS A 146 19.63 53.85 10.47
C LYS A 146 20.77 54.49 11.24
N SER A 147 21.11 55.71 10.83
CA SER A 147 22.02 56.57 11.58
C SER A 147 21.28 57.81 12.09
N VAL A 148 21.64 58.27 13.29
CA VAL A 148 21.05 59.43 13.94
C VAL A 148 22.14 60.29 14.58
N THR A 149 22.00 61.61 14.48
CA THR A 149 22.89 62.56 15.17
C THR A 149 22.27 62.94 16.53
N PRO A 150 23.05 62.96 17.63
CA PRO A 150 22.54 63.37 18.94
C PRO A 150 21.90 64.77 18.91
N SER A 151 20.81 64.93 19.67
CA SER A 151 20.05 66.17 19.81
C SER A 151 19.75 66.42 21.28
N THR A 152 19.55 67.69 21.66
CA THR A 152 19.09 68.09 22.99
C THR A 152 17.60 67.79 23.21
N GLN A 153 16.86 67.44 22.15
CA GLN A 153 15.48 67.00 22.20
C GLN A 153 15.36 65.48 21.99
N GLN A 154 14.27 64.88 22.49
CA GLN A 154 13.97 63.46 22.29
C GLN A 154 13.85 63.13 20.80
N GLN A 155 14.45 62.00 20.39
CA GLN A 155 14.35 61.48 19.03
C GLN A 155 13.69 60.10 19.07
N VAL A 156 12.72 59.86 18.19
CA VAL A 156 12.04 58.57 18.03
C VAL A 156 12.48 57.97 16.69
N ILE A 157 13.16 56.83 16.73
CA ILE A 157 13.68 56.17 15.54
C ILE A 157 12.82 54.94 15.26
N LEU A 158 12.05 55.00 14.17
CA LEU A 158 11.21 53.91 13.69
C LEU A 158 11.76 53.38 12.35
N PRO A 159 11.51 52.12 11.99
CA PRO A 159 11.72 51.64 10.63
C PRO A 159 10.96 52.51 9.62
N ASP A 160 11.53 52.69 8.43
CA ASP A 160 10.81 53.33 7.32
C ASP A 160 9.70 52.42 6.78
N SER A 161 8.74 53.02 6.08
CA SER A 161 7.68 52.28 5.40
C SER A 161 8.28 51.21 4.48
N GLY A 162 7.90 49.95 4.69
CA GLY A 162 8.42 48.80 3.94
C GLY A 162 9.51 47.99 4.66
N TYR A 163 9.93 48.42 5.86
CA TYR A 163 10.81 47.65 6.75
C TYR A 163 10.06 47.12 7.96
N ASP A 164 10.33 45.86 8.34
CA ASP A 164 9.70 45.20 9.48
C ASP A 164 10.31 45.63 10.82
N TYR A 165 11.62 45.88 10.87
CA TYR A 165 12.32 46.38 12.07
C TYR A 165 13.67 47.04 11.76
N LEU A 166 14.26 47.68 12.79
CA LEU A 166 15.63 48.21 12.74
C LEU A 166 16.64 47.13 13.15
N SER A 167 17.50 46.68 12.24
CA SER A 167 18.60 45.76 12.58
C SER A 167 19.73 46.45 13.32
N GLN A 168 19.90 47.76 13.10
CA GLN A 168 20.96 48.55 13.71
C GLN A 168 20.58 50.03 13.77
N VAL A 169 20.90 50.67 14.89
CA VAL A 169 20.87 52.13 15.03
C VAL A 169 22.27 52.61 15.38
N THR A 170 22.87 53.38 14.47
CA THR A 170 24.18 54.01 14.66
C THR A 170 23.98 55.44 15.15
N VAL A 171 24.38 55.72 16.38
CA VAL A 171 24.37 57.08 16.92
C VAL A 171 25.71 57.75 16.61
N ASN A 172 25.69 58.82 15.82
CA ASN A 172 26.88 59.58 15.46
C ASN A 172 27.45 60.32 16.67
N ALA A 173 28.70 60.78 16.57
CA ALA A 173 29.28 61.65 17.58
C ALA A 173 28.46 62.95 17.73
N ILE A 174 28.30 63.44 18.96
CA ILE A 174 27.68 64.73 19.20
C ILE A 174 28.59 65.82 18.63
N SER A 175 28.02 66.74 17.84
CA SER A 175 28.75 67.91 17.36
C SER A 175 29.19 68.72 18.56
N TYR A 176 30.50 69.01 18.67
CA TYR A 176 31.02 69.95 19.65
C TYR A 176 32.10 70.82 19.01
N VAL A 177 32.08 72.11 19.31
CA VAL A 177 33.05 73.09 18.83
C VAL A 177 33.64 73.80 20.04
N GLU A 178 34.97 73.86 20.10
CA GLU A 178 35.69 74.59 21.13
C GLU A 178 36.25 75.90 20.57
N SER A 179 36.06 77.00 21.29
CA SER A 179 36.65 78.30 20.93
C SER A 179 37.17 79.02 22.16
N GLN A 180 38.26 79.77 22.02
CA GLN A 180 38.80 80.59 23.10
C GLN A 180 37.88 81.79 23.34
N ASN A 181 37.51 82.05 24.59
CA ASN A 181 36.71 83.22 24.96
C ASN A 181 37.58 84.40 25.39
N SER A 182 36.97 85.58 25.42
CA SER A 182 37.59 86.85 25.81
C SER A 182 38.05 86.91 27.28
N ALA A 183 37.70 85.91 28.11
CA ALA A 183 38.10 85.78 29.50
C ALA A 183 39.27 84.79 29.72
N GLY A 184 39.84 84.23 28.64
CA GLY A 184 40.97 83.28 28.71
C GLY A 184 40.58 81.83 29.01
N GLY A 185 39.30 81.46 28.87
CA GLY A 185 38.81 80.09 28.97
C GLY A 185 38.31 79.53 27.63
N THR A 186 38.09 78.20 27.57
CA THR A 186 37.50 77.53 26.40
C THR A 186 35.97 77.52 26.50
N THR A 187 35.28 78.06 25.51
CA THR A 187 33.84 77.88 25.31
C THR A 187 33.62 76.62 24.50
N VAL A 188 32.79 75.71 25.03
CA VAL A 188 32.35 74.50 24.31
C VAL A 188 30.91 74.71 23.87
N THR A 189 30.68 74.69 22.57
CA THR A 189 29.34 74.67 21.98
C THR A 189 29.00 73.23 21.64
N ILE A 190 28.03 72.64 22.33
CA ILE A 190 27.59 71.24 22.13
C ILE A 190 26.24 71.25 21.40
N ALA A 191 26.09 70.38 20.40
CA ALA A 191 24.89 70.24 19.59
C ALA A 191 24.44 71.54 18.88
N GLY A 192 25.41 72.38 18.48
CA GLY A 192 25.21 73.56 17.63
C GLY A 192 25.18 73.22 16.14
#